data_AF-H2J4K5-F1
#
_entry.id   AF-H2J4K5-F1
#
_cell.length_a   1.000
_cell.length_b   1.000
_cell.length_c   1.000
_cell.angle_alpha   90.00
_cell.angle_beta   90.00
_cell.angle_gamma   90.00
#
_symmetry.space_group_name_H-M   'P 1'
#
loop_
_entity.id
_entity.type
_entity.pdbx_description
1 polymer ?
#
loop_
_entity_poly.entity_id
_entity_poly.type
_entity_poly.pdbx_seq_one_letter_code
_entity_poly.pdbx_strand_id
1 'polypeptide(L)' 'MSMDFNYDKIMEKVGFKYVVPIMVAKRVQILKDEGFDATSKPLVETSDNNLVTIAFKEIEKGHVRLKNKDRLSDLKPEVK' A
#
# COMPACT_ATOMS: atom_id res chain seq x y z
N MET A 1 -20.63 5.74 1.32
CA MET A 1 -19.45 4.86 1.43
C MET A 1 -18.40 5.59 2.25
N SER A 2 -18.24 5.25 3.53
CA SER A 2 -17.08 5.70 4.30
C SER A 2 -15.90 4.83 3.90
N MET A 3 -14.87 5.42 3.29
CA MET A 3 -13.61 4.71 3.07
C MET A 3 -12.93 4.54 4.41
N ASP A 4 -12.64 3.29 4.75
CA ASP A 4 -12.15 2.87 6.07
C ASP A 4 -10.63 3.10 6.25
N PHE A 5 -10.08 4.09 5.53
CA PHE A 5 -8.66 4.45 5.49
C PHE A 5 -8.45 5.96 5.31
N ASN A 6 -7.34 6.49 5.83
CA ASN A 6 -6.96 7.90 5.66
C ASN A 6 -5.85 8.07 4.61
N TYR A 7 -6.19 8.63 3.45
CA TYR A 7 -5.25 8.80 2.34
C TYR A 7 -4.13 9.80 2.63
N ASP A 8 -4.39 10.86 3.39
CA ASP A 8 -3.39 11.88 3.72
C ASP A 8 -2.27 11.28 4.57
N LYS A 9 -2.62 10.47 5.58
CA LYS A 9 -1.64 9.73 6.39
C LYS A 9 -0.80 8.76 5.58
N ILE A 10 -1.41 8.11 4.59
CA ILE A 10 -0.70 7.22 3.65
C ILE A 10 0.29 8.03 2.81
N MET A 11 -0.13 9.20 2.33
CA MET A 11 0.68 10.08 1.50
C MET A 11 1.87 10.67 2.27
N GLU A 12 1.68 11.06 3.54
CA GLU A 12 2.77 11.48 4.42
C GLU A 12 3.79 10.36 4.64
N LYS A 13 3.34 9.11 4.83
CA LYS A 13 4.23 7.96 5.04
C LYS A 13 4.97 7.53 3.78
N VAL A 14 4.28 7.46 2.64
CA VAL A 14 4.86 6.97 1.38
C VAL A 14 5.67 8.06 0.69
N GLY A 15 5.19 9.31 0.72
CA GLY A 15 5.87 10.49 0.15
C GLY A 15 5.72 10.65 -1.37
N PHE A 16 5.08 9.69 -2.06
CA PHE A 16 4.96 9.68 -3.52
C PHE A 16 3.55 9.28 -3.96
N LYS A 17 2.80 10.23 -4.53
CA LYS A 17 1.39 10.06 -4.92
C LYS A 17 1.16 8.87 -5.86
N TYR A 18 2.04 8.65 -6.84
CA TYR A 18 1.91 7.58 -7.83
C TYR A 18 2.35 6.20 -7.34
N VAL A 19 3.16 6.15 -6.29
CA VAL A 19 3.62 4.89 -5.71
C VAL A 19 2.52 4.22 -4.90
N VAL A 20 1.65 5.02 -4.25
CA VAL A 20 0.53 4.53 -3.45
C VAL A 20 -0.35 3.54 -4.24
N PRO A 21 -0.94 3.89 -5.40
CA PRO A 21 -1.79 2.95 -6.15
C PRO A 21 -1.02 1.72 -6.66
N ILE A 22 0.26 1.86 -7.04
CA ILE A 22 1.10 0.73 -7.45
C ILE A 22 1.29 -0.25 -6.29
N MET A 23 1.56 0.28 -5.09
CA MET A 23 1.79 -0.49 -3.89
C MET A 23 0.51 -1.22 -3.44
N VAL A 24 -0.63 -0.53 -3.49
CA VAL A 24 -1.94 -1.13 -3.24
C VAL A 24 -2.22 -2.25 -4.24
N ALA A 25 -2.04 -2.01 -5.54
CA ALA A 25 -2.29 -3.01 -6.58
C ALA A 25 -1.43 -4.26 -6.39
N LYS A 26 -0.12 -4.11 -6.13
CA LYS A 26 0.78 -5.23 -5.84
C LYS A 26 0.35 -5.99 -4.59
N ARG A 27 -0.10 -5.29 -3.55
CA ARG A 27 -0.58 -5.93 -2.33
C ARG A 27 -1.87 -6.72 -2.58
N VAL A 28 -2.81 -6.14 -3.31
CA VAL A 28 -4.05 -6.83 -3.70
C VAL A 28 -3.77 -8.07 -4.54
N GLN A 29 -2.79 -8.04 -5.45
CA GLN A 29 -2.35 -9.22 -6.19
C GLN A 29 -1.87 -10.33 -5.25
N ILE A 30 -1.03 -10.00 -4.26
CA ILE A 30 -0.55 -10.97 -3.25
C ILE A 30 -1.71 -11.54 -2.42
N LEU A 31 -2.72 -10.72 -2.09
CA LEU A 31 -3.90 -11.17 -1.35
C LEU A 31 -4.84 -12.04 -2.20
N LYS A 32 -4.82 -11.90 -3.54
CA LYS A 32 -5.61 -12.70 -4.47
C LYS A 32 -4.93 -14.02 -4.84
N ASP A 33 -3.60 -13.99 -4.95
CA ASP A 33 -2.82 -15.20 -5.15
C ASP A 33 -2.83 -15.97 -3.83
N GLU A 34 -3.79 -16.91 -3.73
CA GLU A 34 -3.93 -17.89 -2.64
C GLU A 34 -2.73 -18.86 -2.62
N GLY A 35 -1.56 -18.30 -2.37
CA GLY A 35 -0.33 -19.03 -2.14
C GLY A 35 -0.19 -19.37 -0.66
N PHE A 36 0.42 -20.52 -0.40
CA PHE A 36 0.65 -21.19 0.90
C PHE A 36 1.36 -20.35 1.99
N ASP A 37 1.67 -19.07 1.73
CA ASP A 37 2.50 -18.22 2.58
C ASP A 37 1.67 -17.31 3.49
N ALA A 38 2.22 -17.05 4.69
CA ALA A 38 1.65 -16.12 5.67
C ALA A 38 1.46 -14.69 5.13
N THR A 39 2.03 -14.37 3.96
CA THR A 39 1.89 -13.07 3.28
C THR A 39 0.61 -12.95 2.47
N SER A 40 -0.03 -14.04 2.05
CA SER A 40 -1.27 -14.01 1.27
C SER A 40 -2.51 -13.71 2.12
N LYS A 41 -2.35 -13.66 3.46
CA LYS A 41 -3.43 -13.31 4.38
C LYS A 41 -3.50 -11.81 4.64
N PRO A 42 -4.71 -11.24 4.77
CA PRO A 42 -4.89 -9.88 5.23
C PRO A 42 -4.42 -9.76 6.69
N LEU A 43 -3.64 -8.73 6.98
CA LEU A 43 -3.12 -8.42 8.31
C LEU A 43 -4.07 -7.49 9.10
N VAL A 44 -5.08 -6.96 8.43
CA VAL A 44 -6.06 -6.03 9.00
C VAL A 44 -7.44 -6.39 8.49
N GLU A 45 -8.42 -6.36 9.40
CA GLU A 45 -9.82 -6.52 9.07
C GLU A 45 -10.47 -5.14 8.79
N THR A 46 -11.36 -5.13 7.79
CA THR A 46 -12.17 -3.96 7.39
C THR A 46 -13.62 -4.39 7.33
N SER A 47 -14.54 -3.48 7.67
CA SER A 47 -15.99 -3.72 7.62
C SER A 47 -16.47 -4.24 6.25
N ASP A 48 -15.80 -3.80 5.18
CA ASP A 48 -16.26 -3.99 3.82
C ASP A 48 -15.70 -5.27 3.17
N ASN A 49 -14.76 -5.95 3.84
CA ASN A 49 -13.97 -7.09 3.34
C ASN A 49 -13.37 -6.91 1.92
N ASN A 50 -13.27 -5.67 1.44
CA ASN A 50 -12.73 -5.36 0.14
C ASN A 50 -11.20 -5.36 0.19
N LEU A 51 -10.56 -6.19 -0.63
CA LEU A 51 -9.10 -6.35 -0.71
C LEU A 51 -8.38 -5.01 -0.91
N VAL A 52 -8.99 -4.08 -1.66
CA VAL A 52 -8.42 -2.75 -1.90
C VAL A 52 -8.40 -1.93 -0.61
N THR A 53 -9.52 -1.90 0.11
CA THR A 53 -9.64 -1.19 1.40
C THR A 53 -8.68 -1.79 2.44
N ILE A 54 -8.58 -3.13 2.48
CA ILE A 54 -7.63 -3.83 3.35
C ILE A 54 -6.20 -3.40 3.04
N ALA A 55 -5.79 -3.43 1.76
CA ALA A 55 -4.45 -3.03 1.34
C ALA A 55 -4.14 -1.57 1.71
N PHE A 56 -5.10 -0.65 1.52
CA PHE A 56 -4.93 0.74 1.97
C PHE A 56 -4.72 0.84 3.49
N LYS A 57 -5.52 0.12 4.27
CA LYS A 57 -5.45 0.14 5.75
C LYS A 57 -4.17 -0.51 6.28
N GLU A 58 -3.68 -1.55 5.62
CA GLU A 58 -2.39 -2.17 5.93
C GLU A 58 -1.20 -1.23 5.66
N ILE A 59 -1.25 -0.47 4.56
CA ILE A 59 -0.26 0.56 4.24
C ILE A 59 -0.35 1.71 5.25
N GLU A 60 -1.57 2.16 5.60
CA GLU A 60 -1.79 3.20 6.60
C GLU A 60 -1.20 2.81 7.96
N LYS A 61 -1.44 1.58 8.41
CA LYS A 61 -0.88 1.05 9.66
C LYS A 61 0.63 0.73 9.57
N GLY A 62 1.19 0.71 8.36
CA GLY A 62 2.61 0.49 8.12
C GLY A 62 3.05 -0.97 8.18
N HIS A 63 2.10 -1.90 8.00
CA HIS A 63 2.37 -3.33 7.84
C HIS A 63 2.99 -3.63 6.47
N VAL A 64 2.58 -2.88 5.44
CA VAL A 64 3.16 -2.96 4.10
C VAL A 64 4.04 -1.73 3.89
N ARG A 65 5.32 -1.96 3.57
CA ARG A 65 6.33 -0.90 3.39
C ARG A 65 7.02 -1.05 2.05
N LEU A 66 7.45 0.07 1.46
CA LEU A 66 8.24 0.07 0.25
C LEU A 66 9.69 -0.30 0.60
N LYS A 67 10.18 -1.47 0.14
CA LYS A 67 11.54 -1.96 0.43
C LYS A 67 12.67 -1.00 0.02
N ASN A 68 12.51 -0.31 -1.11
CA ASN A 68 13.54 0.57 -1.70
C ASN A 68 13.07 2.04 -1.72
N LYS A 69 12.64 2.57 -0.57
CA LYS A 69 12.20 3.97 -0.49
C LYS A 69 13.33 4.96 -0.81
N ASP A 70 14.55 4.64 -0.39
CA ASP A 70 15.71 5.54 -0.55
C ASP A 70 16.07 5.77 -2.02
N ARG A 71 16.07 4.71 -2.84
CA ARG A 71 16.37 4.77 -4.29
C ARG A 71 15.35 5.57 -5.09
N LEU A 72 14.15 5.79 -4.55
CA LEU A 72 13.13 6.59 -5.23
C LEU A 72 13.44 8.09 -5.19
N SER A 73 14.17 8.52 -4.16
CA SER A 73 14.66 9.90 -4.02
C SER A 73 15.63 10.26 -5.15
N ASP A 74 16.42 9.27 -5.59
CA ASP A 74 17.43 9.40 -6.64
C ASP A 74 16.82 9.50 -8.05
N LEU A 75 15.54 9.10 -8.20
CA LEU A 75 14.80 9.19 -9.47
C LEU A 75 14.23 10.59 -9.72
N LYS A 76 14.49 11.58 -8.85
CA LYS A 76 14.08 12.96 -9.09
C LYS A 76 14.75 13.47 -10.37
N PRO A 77 13.97 13.89 -11.38
CA PRO A 77 14.55 14.43 -12.60
C PRO A 77 15.27 15.74 -12.29
N GLU A 78 16.55 15.82 -12.66
CA GLU A 78 17.27 17.10 -12.75
C GLU A 78 16.81 17.81 -14.03
N VAL A 79 16.28 19.02 -13.89
CA VAL A 79 15.93 19.89 -15.01
C VAL A 79 17.05 20.92 -15.15
N LYS A 80 17.65 21.02 -16.34
CA LYS A 80 18.61 22.07 -16.71
C LYS A 80 17.90 23.20 -17.44
#